data_AF-A0A366KBS0-F1
#
_entry.id   AF-A0A366KBS0-F1
#
_cell.length_a   1.000
_cell.length_b   1.000
_cell.length_c   1.000
_cell.angle_alpha   90.00
_cell.angle_beta   90.00
_cell.angle_gamma   90.00
#
_symmetry.space_group_name_H-M   'P 1'
#
loop_
_entity.id
_entity.type
_entity.pdbx_description
1 polymer ?
#
loop_
_entity_poly.entity_id
_entity_poly.type
_entity_poly.pdbx_seq_one_letter_code
_entity_poly.pdbx_strand_id
1 'polypeptide(L)'
;MAEQAQDTEAKEAKKATGKQGGEQPASSLSDKERQEIAQMPYEEARDKLIQAVRALEAGGLNLDQSMRQWEVGEALAKRAQSLLNDVRAKLDAAQEEQAATASTAGTQSNLD
;
A
#
# COMPACT_ATOMS: atom_id res chain seq x y z
N MET A 1 27.04 45.41 -14.47
CA MET A 1 27.22 44.86 -13.13
C MET A 1 25.92 45.10 -12.39
N ALA A 2 24.93 44.20 -12.54
CA ALA A 2 24.67 43.04 -11.65
C ALA A 2 24.42 43.56 -10.22
N GLU A 3 23.24 43.46 -9.60
CA GLU A 3 22.28 42.34 -9.45
C GLU A 3 21.01 42.98 -8.79
N GLN A 4 19.77 42.82 -9.26
CA GLN A 4 18.77 41.79 -8.85
C GLN A 4 18.83 41.43 -7.34
N ALA A 5 17.78 41.31 -6.54
CA ALA A 5 16.33 41.32 -6.71
C ALA A 5 15.67 41.59 -5.35
N GLN A 6 14.37 41.88 -5.38
CA GLN A 6 13.45 41.89 -4.25
C GLN A 6 13.34 40.47 -3.65
N ASP A 7 13.21 40.35 -2.33
CA ASP A 7 12.38 39.29 -1.74
C ASP A 7 11.96 39.66 -0.31
N THR A 8 10.65 39.69 -0.13
CA THR A 8 9.89 39.96 1.08
C THR A 8 9.55 38.66 1.81
N GLU A 9 9.31 38.81 3.12
CA GLU A 9 8.39 37.98 3.94
C GLU A 9 8.77 36.55 4.36
N ALA A 10 9.00 36.45 5.67
CA ALA A 10 8.36 35.51 6.60
C ALA A 10 7.99 34.09 6.09
N LYS A 11 8.70 33.09 6.62
CA LYS A 11 8.04 32.01 7.37
C LYS A 11 9.02 31.18 8.19
N GLU A 12 8.92 31.33 9.52
CA GLU A 12 9.13 30.23 10.45
C GLU A 12 8.18 29.07 10.15
N ALA A 13 8.54 27.91 10.72
CA ALA A 13 7.79 26.65 10.78
C ALA A 13 8.06 25.63 9.67
N LYS A 14 8.97 24.70 9.96
CA LYS A 14 8.71 23.27 9.76
C LYS A 14 9.09 22.45 11.00
N LYS A 15 8.32 22.65 12.07
CA LYS A 15 7.94 21.55 12.96
C LYS A 15 6.74 20.85 12.29
N ALA A 16 7.01 19.83 11.49
CA ALA A 16 5.97 18.92 11.02
C ALA A 16 5.97 17.69 11.94
N THR A 17 5.49 17.89 13.16
CA THR A 17 4.80 16.82 13.90
C THR A 17 3.51 16.54 13.14
N GLY A 18 3.53 15.51 12.29
CA GLY A 18 2.32 14.93 11.70
C GLY A 18 1.65 14.02 12.73
N LYS A 19 0.91 14.62 13.67
CA LYS A 19 -0.13 13.92 14.42
C LYS A 19 -1.27 13.62 13.44
N GLN A 20 -1.39 12.37 13.03
CA GLN A 20 -2.67 11.82 12.57
C GLN A 20 -3.18 10.88 13.65
N GLY A 21 -4.02 11.43 14.52
CA GLY A 21 -5.04 10.65 15.17
C GLY A 21 -6.19 10.49 14.18
N GLY A 22 -6.46 9.27 13.77
CA GLY A 22 -7.83 8.79 13.63
C GLY A 22 -7.98 7.69 14.67
N GLU A 23 -9.04 7.72 15.49
CA GLU A 23 -9.41 6.66 16.43
C GLU A 23 -9.39 5.29 15.73
N GLN A 24 -8.25 4.62 15.76
CA GLN A 24 -8.17 3.17 15.64
C GLN A 24 -8.10 2.65 17.07
N PRO A 25 -8.96 1.69 17.49
CA PRO A 25 -8.82 1.06 18.79
C PRO A 25 -7.36 0.61 18.91
N ALA A 26 -6.72 0.88 20.05
CA ALA A 26 -5.29 0.75 20.26
C ALA A 26 -4.76 -0.55 19.64
N SER A 27 -4.22 -0.44 18.42
CA SER A 27 -3.84 -1.64 17.70
C SER A 27 -2.67 -2.27 18.44
N SER A 28 -2.76 -3.57 18.73
CA SER A 28 -1.71 -4.26 19.48
C SER A 28 -0.43 -4.46 18.64
N LEU A 29 -0.51 -4.16 17.33
CA LEU A 29 0.61 -4.15 16.41
C LEU A 29 1.50 -2.91 16.62
N SER A 30 2.81 -3.12 16.66
CA SER A 30 3.78 -2.03 16.61
C SER A 30 3.96 -1.48 15.18
N ASP A 31 4.49 -0.26 15.07
CA ASP A 31 4.82 0.34 13.77
C ASP A 31 5.84 -0.49 12.98
N LYS A 32 6.82 -1.07 13.69
CA LYS A 32 7.82 -1.94 13.10
C LYS A 32 7.19 -3.19 12.48
N GLU A 33 6.30 -3.87 13.20
CA GLU A 33 5.60 -5.06 12.68
C GLU A 33 4.76 -4.71 11.44
N ARG A 34 4.07 -3.56 11.46
CA ARG A 34 3.34 -3.06 10.28
C ARG A 34 4.27 -2.81 9.09
N GLN A 35 5.43 -2.22 9.31
CA GLN A 35 6.43 -1.98 8.27
C GLN A 35 7.01 -3.28 7.72
N GLU A 36 7.26 -4.27 8.57
CA GLU A 36 7.72 -5.59 8.16
C GLU A 36 6.66 -6.26 7.27
N ILE A 37 5.39 -6.27 7.69
CA ILE A 37 4.27 -6.78 6.89
C ILE A 37 4.15 -6.01 5.57
N ALA A 38 4.28 -4.68 5.59
CA ALA A 38 4.17 -3.85 4.40
C ALA A 38 5.28 -4.12 3.37
N GLN A 39 6.43 -4.67 3.78
CA GLN A 39 7.53 -5.02 2.90
C GLN A 39 7.50 -6.47 2.42
N MET A 40 6.65 -7.33 2.98
CA MET A 40 6.57 -8.75 2.60
C MET A 40 6.14 -8.94 1.14
N PRO A 41 6.70 -9.94 0.44
CA PRO A 41 6.19 -10.37 -0.85
C PRO A 41 4.83 -11.08 -0.70
N TYR A 42 4.09 -11.20 -1.81
CA TYR A 42 2.72 -11.71 -1.80
C TYR A 42 2.61 -13.11 -1.20
N GLU A 43 3.44 -14.06 -1.64
CA GLU A 43 3.38 -15.45 -1.16
C GLU A 43 3.67 -15.54 0.35
N GLU A 44 4.65 -14.78 0.84
CA GLU A 44 4.95 -14.76 2.28
C GLU A 44 3.79 -14.16 3.10
N ALA A 45 3.21 -13.05 2.63
CA ALA A 45 2.06 -12.43 3.29
C ALA A 45 0.86 -13.39 3.32
N ARG A 46 0.62 -14.12 2.23
CA ARG A 46 -0.43 -15.14 2.11
C ARG A 46 -0.19 -16.31 3.05
N ASP A 47 1.02 -16.85 3.10
CA ASP A 47 1.34 -17.99 3.96
C ASP A 47 1.19 -17.64 5.44
N LYS A 48 1.67 -16.45 5.84
CA LYS A 48 1.48 -15.95 7.21
C LYS A 48 0.01 -15.69 7.52
N LEU A 49 -0.78 -15.21 6.55
CA LEU A 49 -2.22 -15.02 6.73
C LEU A 49 -2.92 -16.36 7.00
N ILE A 50 -2.57 -17.41 6.24
CA ILE A 50 -3.10 -18.76 6.45
C ILE A 50 -2.73 -19.27 7.85
N GLN A 51 -1.50 -19.03 8.31
CA GLN A 51 -1.08 -19.39 9.67
C GLN A 51 -1.88 -18.64 10.73
N ALA A 52 -2.12 -17.33 10.53
CA ALA A 52 -2.92 -16.51 11.43
C ALA A 52 -4.37 -17.03 11.55
N VAL A 53 -4.99 -17.37 10.42
CA VAL A 53 -6.35 -17.94 10.39
C VAL A 53 -6.38 -19.30 11.09
N ARG A 54 -5.42 -20.20 10.79
CA ARG A 54 -5.34 -21.51 11.44
C ARG A 54 -5.17 -21.40 12.95
N ALA A 55 -4.40 -20.43 13.44
CA ALA A 55 -4.23 -20.20 14.87
C ALA A 55 -5.54 -19.76 15.55
N LEU A 56 -6.35 -18.94 14.87
CA LEU A 56 -7.68 -18.56 15.35
C LEU A 56 -8.66 -19.74 15.33
N GLU A 57 -8.65 -20.54 14.25
CA GLU A 57 -9.52 -21.71 14.07
C GLU A 57 -9.20 -22.85 15.06
N ALA A 58 -7.93 -23.06 15.38
CA ALA A 58 -7.50 -24.06 16.36
C ALA A 58 -8.04 -23.75 17.77
N GLY A 59 -8.30 -22.47 18.06
CA GLY A 59 -8.67 -22.01 19.40
C GLY A 59 -7.52 -22.17 20.41
N GLY A 60 -7.81 -21.98 21.70
CA GLY A 60 -6.82 -22.10 22.78
C GLY A 60 -6.01 -20.83 23.07
N LEU A 61 -6.21 -19.76 22.28
CA LEU A 61 -5.74 -18.42 22.61
C LEU A 61 -6.70 -17.75 23.58
N ASN A 62 -6.17 -16.93 24.50
CA ASN A 62 -7.01 -16.04 25.30
C ASN A 62 -7.55 -14.87 24.43
N LEU A 63 -8.41 -14.03 25.01
CA LEU A 63 -9.06 -12.94 24.27
C LEU A 63 -8.04 -11.96 23.66
N ASP A 64 -7.10 -11.46 24.45
CA ASP A 64 -6.08 -10.51 23.99
C ASP A 64 -5.19 -11.10 22.88
N GLN A 65 -4.81 -12.37 23.01
CA GLN A 65 -4.04 -13.08 21.98
C GLN A 65 -4.84 -13.29 20.70
N SER A 66 -6.12 -13.64 20.82
CA SER A 66 -7.03 -13.80 19.67
C SER A 66 -7.23 -12.47 18.95
N MET A 67 -7.40 -11.38 19.69
CA MET A 67 -7.50 -10.03 19.13
C MET A 67 -6.22 -9.63 18.39
N ARG A 68 -5.04 -9.82 19.02
CA ARG A 68 -3.76 -9.57 18.34
C ARG A 68 -3.60 -10.39 17.07
N GLN A 69 -3.93 -11.68 17.13
CA GLN A 69 -3.81 -12.59 15.99
C GLN A 69 -4.73 -12.18 14.83
N TRP A 70 -5.93 -11.70 15.15
CA TRP A 70 -6.85 -11.12 14.16
C TRP A 70 -6.27 -9.85 13.52
N GLU A 71 -5.71 -8.94 14.30
CA GLU A 71 -5.09 -7.71 13.76
C GLU A 71 -3.90 -8.01 12.83
N VAL A 72 -3.05 -8.99 13.20
CA VAL A 72 -1.99 -9.50 12.33
C VAL A 72 -2.58 -10.02 11.01
N GLY A 73 -3.65 -10.82 11.09
CA GLY A 73 -4.36 -11.33 9.91
C GLY A 73 -4.88 -10.22 9.01
N GLU A 74 -5.53 -9.20 9.58
CA GLU A 74 -6.03 -8.03 8.86
C GLU A 74 -4.91 -7.27 8.14
N ALA A 75 -3.77 -7.07 8.80
CA ALA A 75 -2.62 -6.39 8.19
C ALA A 75 -2.05 -7.19 7.01
N LEU A 76 -1.92 -8.52 7.15
CA LEU A 76 -1.44 -9.42 6.10
C LEU A 76 -2.40 -9.47 4.91
N ALA A 77 -3.71 -9.55 5.18
CA ALA A 77 -4.73 -9.53 4.14
C ALA A 77 -4.69 -8.23 3.32
N LYS A 78 -4.58 -7.08 4.00
CA LYS A 78 -4.41 -5.77 3.34
C LYS A 78 -3.17 -5.72 2.46
N ARG A 79 -2.04 -6.25 2.94
CA ARG A 79 -0.80 -6.33 2.15
C ARG A 79 -0.99 -7.17 0.89
N ALA A 80 -1.53 -8.38 1.05
CA ALA A 80 -1.76 -9.29 -0.07
C ALA A 80 -2.69 -8.66 -1.12
N GLN A 81 -3.78 -8.03 -0.68
CA GLN A 81 -4.71 -7.33 -1.57
C GLN A 81 -4.05 -6.15 -2.30
N SER A 82 -3.23 -5.34 -1.62
CA SER A 82 -2.52 -4.23 -2.24
C SER A 82 -1.63 -4.70 -3.39
N LEU A 83 -0.88 -5.79 -3.19
CA LEU A 83 -0.01 -6.35 -4.24
C LEU A 83 -0.80 -6.85 -5.44
N LEU A 84 -1.94 -7.49 -5.22
CA LEU A 84 -2.82 -7.93 -6.31
C LEU A 84 -3.40 -6.74 -7.08
N ASN A 85 -3.78 -5.66 -6.37
CA ASN A 85 -4.27 -4.44 -6.98
C ASN A 85 -3.19 -3.78 -7.86
N ASP A 86 -1.94 -3.75 -7.40
CA ASP A 86 -0.83 -3.18 -8.16
C ASP A 86 -0.56 -3.97 -9.45
N VAL A 87 -0.63 -5.31 -9.38
CA VAL A 87 -0.50 -6.17 -10.57
C VAL A 87 -1.66 -5.94 -11.52
N ARG A 88 -2.88 -5.81 -11.00
CA ARG A 88 -4.06 -5.52 -11.82
C ARG A 88 -3.93 -4.20 -12.55
N ALA A 89 -3.54 -3.13 -11.86
CA ALA A 89 -3.33 -1.82 -12.45
C ALA A 89 -2.27 -1.83 -13.56
N LYS A 90 -1.18 -2.58 -13.38
CA LYS A 90 -0.14 -2.76 -14.41
C LYS A 90 -0.68 -3.48 -15.65
N LEU A 91 -1.50 -4.52 -15.45
CA LEU A 91 -2.12 -5.24 -16.55
C LEU A 91 -3.06 -4.34 -17.33
N ASP A 92 -3.93 -3.60 -16.63
CA ASP A 92 -4.87 -2.67 -17.25
C ASP A 92 -4.13 -1.61 -18.08
N ALA A 93 -3.06 -1.00 -17.55
CA ALA A 93 -2.24 -0.03 -18.29
C ALA A 93 -1.57 -0.63 -19.54
N ALA A 94 -1.04 -1.85 -19.44
CA ALA A 94 -0.45 -2.53 -20.60
C ALA A 94 -1.49 -2.86 -21.68
N GLN A 95 -2.72 -3.18 -21.29
CA GLN A 95 -3.81 -3.43 -22.24
C GLN A 95 -4.24 -2.15 -22.97
N GLU A 96 -4.31 -1.02 -22.27
CA GLU A 96 -4.60 0.29 -22.88
C GLU A 96 -3.51 0.70 -23.88
N GLU A 97 -2.24 0.52 -23.54
CA GLU A 97 -1.11 0.80 -24.44
C GLU A 97 -1.15 -0.03 -25.72
N GLN A 98 -1.48 -1.32 -25.60
CA GLN A 98 -1.65 -2.22 -26.75
C GLN A 98 -2.82 -1.77 -27.64
N ALA A 99 -3.95 -1.38 -27.07
CA ALA A 99 -5.10 -0.87 -27.81
C ALA A 99 -4.79 0.45 -28.53
N ALA A 100 -4.06 1.36 -27.89
CA ALA A 100 -3.60 2.61 -28.49
C ALA A 100 -2.66 2.35 -29.68
N THR A 101 -1.68 1.47 -29.50
CA THR A 101 -0.72 1.07 -30.55
C THR A 101 -1.45 0.45 -31.76
N ALA A 102 -2.43 -0.44 -31.51
CA ALA A 102 -3.23 -1.04 -32.57
C ALA A 102 -4.06 0.00 -33.35
N SER A 103 -4.61 1.01 -32.67
CA SER A 103 -5.38 2.11 -33.30
C SER A 103 -4.49 3.00 -34.18
N THR A 104 -3.28 3.31 -33.74
CA THR A 104 -2.30 4.04 -34.55
C THR A 104 -1.87 3.23 -35.78
N ALA A 105 -1.58 1.93 -35.62
CA ALA A 105 -1.21 1.05 -36.72
C ALA A 105 -2.33 0.90 -37.77
N GLY A 106 -3.59 0.75 -37.34
CA GLY A 106 -4.74 0.67 -38.23
C GLY A 106 -5.02 1.96 -39.01
N THR A 107 -4.69 3.12 -38.44
CA THR A 107 -4.81 4.42 -39.14
C THR A 107 -3.73 4.59 -40.21
N GLN A 108 -2.50 4.16 -39.94
CA GLN A 108 -1.40 4.22 -40.91
C GLN A 108 -1.65 3.32 -42.13
N SER A 109 -2.22 2.12 -41.92
CA SER A 109 -2.47 1.17 -43.01
C SER A 109 -3.54 1.62 -44.02
N ASN A 110 -4.29 2.69 -43.71
CA ASN A 110 -5.35 3.24 -44.56
C ASN A 110 -4.90 4.48 -45.35
N LEU A 111 -3.59 4.79 -45.32
CA LEU A 111 -2.95 5.94 -45.98
C LEU A 111 -1.98 5.54 -47.11
N ASP A 112 -1.82 4.25 -47.41
CA ASP A 112 -1.01 3.70 -48.53
C ASP A 112 -1.87 3.35 -49.76
#